data_AF-A0A9E5FWD3-F1
#
_entry.id   AF-A0A9E5FWD3-F1
#
_cell.length_a   1.000
_cell.length_b   1.000
_cell.length_c   1.000
_cell.angle_alpha   90.00
_cell.angle_beta   90.00
_cell.angle_gamma   90.00
#
_symmetry.space_group_name_H-M   'P 1'
#
loop_
_entity.id
_entity.type
_entity.pdbx_description
1 polymer ?
#
loop_
_entity_poly.entity_id
_entity_poly.type
_entity_poly.pdbx_seq_one_letter_code
_entity_poly.pdbx_strand_id
1 'polypeptide(L)' 'MDSRYAQLAEVLCGFSTSLKKGEKVLIDAAEVPEEFVLALIRAARKHQAIPMVNLQRAR' A
#
# COMPACT_ATOMS: atom_id res chain seq x y z
N MET A 1 7.01 -8.66 -10.40
CA MET A 1 6.96 -7.54 -9.44
C MET A 1 8.31 -6.86 -9.40
N ASP A 2 8.34 -5.62 -9.88
CA ASP A 2 9.52 -4.74 -9.82
C ASP A 2 9.95 -4.53 -8.35
N SER A 3 11.23 -4.76 -8.05
CA SER A 3 11.78 -4.59 -6.69
C SER A 3 11.59 -3.18 -6.12
N ARG A 4 11.51 -2.16 -6.99
CA ARG A 4 11.30 -0.75 -6.61
C ARG A 4 9.94 -0.53 -5.97
N TYR A 5 8.91 -1.28 -6.38
CA TYR A 5 7.57 -1.19 -5.78
C TYR A 5 7.56 -1.65 -4.32
N ALA A 6 8.27 -2.73 -4.01
CA ALA A 6 8.37 -3.21 -2.64
C ALA A 6 9.15 -2.22 -1.76
N GLN A 7 10.24 -1.64 -2.27
CA GLN A 7 11.03 -0.64 -1.54
C GLN A 7 10.22 0.62 -1.24
N LEU A 8 9.54 1.17 -2.25
CA LEU A 8 8.71 2.35 -2.07
C LEU A 8 7.53 2.08 -1.11
N ALA A 9 6.86 0.93 -1.25
CA ALA A 9 5.75 0.57 -0.36
C ALA A 9 6.18 0.47 1.12
N GLU A 10 7.38 -0.07 1.39
CA GLU A 10 7.92 -0.12 2.75
C GLU A 10 8.18 1.28 3.31
N VAL A 11 8.76 2.20 2.53
CA VAL A 11 9.00 3.58 2.97
C VAL A 11 7.68 4.31 3.25
N LEU A 12 6.67 4.12 2.39
CA LEU A 12 5.37 4.75 2.56
C LEU A 12 4.66 4.22 3.82
N CYS A 13 4.50 2.89 3.94
CA CYS A 13 3.78 2.27 5.05
C CYS A 13 4.56 2.31 6.39
N GLY A 14 5.89 2.29 6.35
CA GLY A 14 6.74 2.20 7.53
C GLY A 14 7.23 3.54 8.04
N PHE A 15 7.78 4.39 7.17
CA PHE A 15 8.31 5.69 7.58
C PHE A 15 7.26 6.80 7.46
N SER A 16 6.67 6.95 6.28
CA SER A 16 5.84 8.14 5.96
C SER A 16 4.53 8.14 6.73
N THR A 17 3.87 6.99 6.84
CA THR A 17 2.63 6.84 7.60
C THR A 17 2.83 6.17 8.95
N SER A 18 3.99 5.54 9.19
CA SER A 18 4.34 4.90 10.47
C SER A 18 3.22 3.99 11.01
N LEU A 19 2.66 3.15 10.13
CA LEU A 19 1.51 2.32 10.45
C LEU A 19 1.73 1.47 11.71
N LYS A 20 0.68 1.37 12.52
CA LYS A 20 0.67 0.57 13.74
C LYS A 20 -0.24 -0.64 13.61
N LYS A 21 -0.01 -1.61 14.49
CA LYS A 21 -0.84 -2.81 14.61
C LYS A 21 -2.30 -2.44 14.82
N GLY A 22 -3.18 -3.01 13.99
CA GLY A 22 -4.63 -2.80 14.04
C GLY A 22 -5.11 -1.47 13.46
N GLU A 23 -4.20 -0.60 13.02
CA GLU A 23 -4.57 0.67 12.39
C GLU A 23 -5.18 0.43 11.01
N LYS A 24 -6.23 1.18 10.67
CA LYS A 24 -6.86 1.13 9.35
C LYS A 24 -6.20 2.14 8.45
N VAL A 25 -5.76 1.71 7.26
CA VAL A 25 -5.16 2.60 6.25
C VAL A 25 -5.97 2.54 4.97
N LEU A 26 -6.33 3.72 4.43
CA LEU A 26 -6.96 3.83 3.12
C LEU A 26 -5.86 3.92 2.05
N ILE A 27 -5.91 3.01 1.09
CA ILE A 27 -5.12 3.04 -0.14
C ILE A 27 -6.10 3.44 -1.25
N ASP A 28 -6.12 4.73 -1.58
CA ASP A 28 -6.91 5.26 -2.68
C ASP A 28 -6.01 5.40 -3.91
N ALA A 29 -6.27 4.61 -4.94
CA ALA A 29 -5.40 4.47 -6.10
C ALA A 29 -6.17 4.72 -7.40
N ALA A 30 -5.67 5.64 -8.23
CA ALA A 30 -6.22 5.96 -9.54
C ALA A 30 -5.10 5.88 -10.60
N GLU A 31 -5.32 5.11 -11.68
CA GLU A 31 -4.34 4.90 -12.74
C GLU A 31 -2.98 4.35 -12.26
N VAL A 32 -2.97 3.69 -11.10
CA VAL A 32 -1.78 3.07 -10.51
C VAL A 32 -1.64 1.63 -11.01
N PRO A 33 -0.43 1.15 -11.36
CA PRO A 33 -0.20 -0.25 -11.69
C PRO A 33 -0.69 -1.17 -10.57
N GLU A 34 -1.47 -2.20 -10.92
CA GLU A 34 -2.02 -3.16 -9.97
C GLU A 34 -0.93 -3.79 -9.07
N GLU A 35 0.23 -4.07 -9.65
CA GLU A 35 1.36 -4.62 -8.91
C GLU A 35 1.81 -3.68 -7.77
N PHE A 36 1.77 -2.37 -7.97
CA PHE A 36 2.16 -1.44 -6.91
C PHE A 36 1.11 -1.37 -5.81
N VAL A 37 -0.19 -1.40 -6.16
CA VAL A 37 -1.28 -1.51 -5.17
C VAL A 37 -1.13 -2.78 -4.32
N LEU A 38 -0.79 -3.91 -4.94
CA LEU A 38 -0.48 -5.15 -4.23
C LEU A 38 0.75 -5.01 -3.31
N ALA A 39 1.79 -4.28 -3.73
CA ALA A 39 2.94 -4.01 -2.88
C ALA A 39 2.55 -3.20 -1.62
N LEU A 40 1.70 -2.17 -1.77
CA LEU A 40 1.18 -1.37 -0.67
C LEU A 40 0.36 -2.20 0.32
N ILE A 41 -0.54 -3.06 -0.19
CA ILE A 41 -1.35 -3.98 0.65
C ILE A 41 -0.43 -4.89 1.49
N ARG A 42 0.63 -5.44 0.86
CA ARG A 42 1.58 -6.33 1.53
C ARG A 42 2.39 -5.58 2.60
N ALA A 43 2.88 -4.39 2.29
CA ALA A 43 3.62 -3.57 3.24
C ALA A 43 2.74 -3.17 4.44
N ALA A 44 1.50 -2.73 4.21
CA ALA A 44 0.56 -2.42 5.28
C ALA A 44 0.31 -3.63 6.20
N ARG A 45 0.10 -4.82 5.64
CA ARG A 45 -0.09 -6.06 6.43
C ARG A 45 1.16 -6.48 7.19
N LYS A 46 2.37 -6.23 6.66
CA LYS A 46 3.64 -6.48 7.36
C LYS A 46 3.74 -5.66 8.65
N HIS A 47 3.22 -4.43 8.63
CA HIS A 47 3.06 -3.57 9.81
C HIS A 47 1.82 -3.88 10.66
N GLN A 48 1.14 -5.00 10.36
CA GLN A 48 -0.08 -5.46 11.04
C GLN A 48 -1.25 -4.46 10.96
N ALA A 49 -1.22 -3.56 9.99
CA ALA A 49 -2.31 -2.65 9.68
C ALA A 49 -3.37 -3.35 8.80
N ILE A 50 -4.56 -2.73 8.74
CA ILE A 50 -5.72 -3.21 8.01
C ILE A 50 -5.91 -2.32 6.78
N PRO A 51 -5.45 -2.76 5.59
CA PRO A 51 -5.60 -1.98 4.37
C PRO A 51 -7.05 -2.01 3.87
N MET A 52 -7.59 -0.84 3.57
CA MET A 52 -8.84 -0.62 2.85
C MET A 52 -8.49 -0.03 1.49
N VAL A 53 -8.90 -0.67 0.40
CA VAL A 53 -8.43 -0.30 -0.94
C VAL A 53 -9.60 0.22 -1.75
N ASN A 54 -9.44 1.42 -2.30
CA ASN A 54 -10.28 1.94 -3.34
C ASN A 54 -9.45 2.02 -4.62
N LEU A 55 -9.91 1.37 -5.69
CA LEU A 55 -9.20 1.33 -6.96
C LEU A 55 -10.08 1.95 -8.04
N GLN A 56 -9.62 3.06 -8.59
CA GLN A 56 -10.23 3.75 -9.70
C GLN A 56 -9.47 3.44 -10.98
N ARG A 57 -10.21 3.11 -12.05
CA ARG A 57 -9.67 2.91 -13.39
C ARG A 57 -10.47 3.71 -14.40
N ALA A 58 -9.77 4.44 -15.25
CA ALA A 58 -10.29 4.90 -16.51
C ALA A 58 -10.61 3.67 -17.37
N ARG A 59 -11.79 3.71 -18.00
CA ARG A 59 -12.37 2.59 -18.74
C ARG A 59 -11.69 2.35 -20.08
#